data_AF-A0A520TLC1-F1
#
_entry.id   AF-A0A520TLC1-F1
#
_cell.length_a   1.000
_cell.length_b   1.000
_cell.length_c   1.000
_cell.angle_alpha   90.00
_cell.angle_beta   90.00
_cell.angle_gamma   90.00
#
_symmetry.space_group_name_H-M   'P 1'
#
loop_
_entity.id
_entity.type
_entity.pdbx_description
1 polymer ?
#
loop_
_entity_poly.entity_id
_entity_poly.type
_entity_poly.pdbx_seq_one_letter_code
_entity_poly.pdbx_strand_id
1 'polypeptide(L)'
;MEAFIGLFGLEQGILRGFIFGLVHVGILIIGYYSGWSINRLLKKTSNGHIAGIIGAVIAHIMADLIASLLDPTMRSAAFGIMLGGLLPLLFIPLLEKYIVKSDDHIMVGDHEDIEKDLKSHTEKLN
;
A
#
# COMPACT_ATOMS: atom_id res chain seq x y z
N MET A 1 -6.50 -21.75 -36.54
CA MET A 1 -6.13 -20.39 -36.08
C MET A 1 -7.04 -19.93 -34.94
N GLU A 2 -8.37 -20.07 -35.06
CA GLU A 2 -9.37 -19.81 -34.01
C GLU A 2 -9.10 -20.50 -32.65
N ALA A 3 -8.70 -21.78 -32.66
CA ALA A 3 -8.48 -22.55 -31.41
C ALA A 3 -7.26 -22.11 -30.59
N PHE A 4 -6.23 -21.53 -31.23
CA PHE A 4 -5.04 -21.02 -30.54
C PHE A 4 -5.32 -19.65 -29.90
N ILE A 5 -6.22 -18.86 -30.48
CA ILE A 5 -6.65 -17.54 -29.96
C ILE A 5 -7.50 -17.73 -28.68
N GLY A 6 -8.35 -18.76 -28.66
CA GLY A 6 -9.15 -19.12 -27.47
C GLY A 6 -8.33 -19.64 -26.28
N LEU A 7 -7.23 -20.35 -26.53
CA LEU A 7 -6.35 -20.86 -25.47
C LEU A 7 -5.49 -19.76 -24.81
N PHE A 8 -5.17 -18.70 -25.55
CA PHE A 8 -4.41 -17.54 -25.07
C PHE A 8 -5.30 -16.36 -24.62
N GLY A 9 -6.63 -16.48 -24.66
CA GLY A 9 -7.55 -15.43 -24.16
C GLY A 9 -7.37 -14.06 -24.85
N LEU A 10 -6.91 -14.06 -26.10
CA LEU A 10 -6.46 -12.88 -26.84
C LEU A 10 -7.60 -11.97 -27.37
N GLU A 11 -8.87 -12.30 -27.13
CA GLU A 11 -9.99 -11.53 -27.68
C GLU A 11 -10.36 -10.26 -26.91
N GLN A 12 -9.95 -10.13 -25.64
CA GLN A 12 -10.21 -8.94 -24.80
C GLN A 12 -9.58 -9.03 -23.40
N GLY A 13 -8.98 -10.18 -23.03
CA GLY A 13 -8.52 -10.47 -21.67
C GLY A 13 -7.17 -9.84 -21.29
N ILE A 14 -6.23 -9.71 -22.23
CA ILE A 14 -4.85 -9.27 -21.92
C ILE A 14 -4.76 -7.76 -21.62
N LEU A 15 -5.56 -6.94 -22.32
CA LEU A 15 -5.61 -5.49 -22.09
C LEU A 15 -6.62 -5.09 -21.02
N ARG A 16 -7.40 -6.05 -20.50
CA ARG A 16 -8.33 -5.80 -19.39
C ARG A 16 -7.53 -5.46 -18.14
N GLY A 17 -7.87 -4.35 -17.48
CA GLY A 17 -7.08 -3.88 -16.33
C GLY A 17 -5.82 -3.10 -16.72
N PHE A 18 -5.58 -2.80 -18.00
CA PHE A 18 -4.42 -1.98 -18.39
C PHE A 18 -4.49 -0.56 -17.80
N ILE A 19 -5.68 0.08 -17.87
CA ILE A 19 -5.89 1.41 -17.29
C ILE A 19 -5.76 1.32 -15.76
N PHE A 20 -6.30 0.27 -15.16
CA PHE A 20 -6.13 0.00 -13.73
C PHE A 20 -4.64 -0.05 -13.35
N GLY A 21 -3.85 -0.88 -14.03
CA GLY A 21 -2.43 -1.03 -13.73
C GLY A 21 -1.64 0.26 -13.92
N LEU A 22 -1.90 0.99 -15.01
CA LEU A 22 -1.26 2.27 -15.30
C LEU A 22 -1.54 3.31 -14.21
N VAL A 23 -2.81 3.46 -13.83
CA VAL A 23 -3.24 4.43 -12.82
C VAL A 23 -2.76 4.02 -11.43
N HIS A 24 -2.92 2.75 -11.05
CA HIS A 24 -2.52 2.22 -9.75
C HIS A 24 -1.03 2.43 -9.51
N VAL A 25 -0.18 1.97 -10.44
CA VAL A 25 1.28 2.12 -10.33
C VAL A 25 1.69 3.59 -10.46
N GLY A 26 1.04 4.36 -11.32
CA GLY A 26 1.30 5.79 -11.47
C GLY A 26 1.06 6.57 -10.18
N ILE A 27 -0.07 6.33 -9.50
CA ILE A 27 -0.40 6.96 -8.21
C ILE A 27 0.61 6.52 -7.15
N LEU A 28 0.99 5.24 -7.10
CA LEU A 28 2.02 4.77 -6.16
C LEU A 28 3.36 5.48 -6.37
N ILE A 29 3.87 5.55 -7.60
CA ILE A 29 5.12 6.23 -7.92
C ILE A 29 5.05 7.70 -7.50
N ILE A 30 3.97 8.39 -7.85
CA ILE A 30 3.78 9.79 -7.44
C ILE A 30 3.74 9.91 -5.91
N GLY A 31 3.03 9.01 -5.21
CA GLY A 31 2.97 8.98 -3.75
C GLY A 31 4.35 8.80 -3.11
N TYR A 32 5.16 7.86 -3.62
CA TYR A 32 6.52 7.63 -3.14
C TYR A 32 7.43 8.84 -3.36
N TYR A 33 7.42 9.44 -4.55
CA TYR A 33 8.30 10.58 -4.88
C TYR A 33 7.83 11.91 -4.29
N SER A 34 6.53 12.09 -4.09
CA SER A 34 5.97 13.31 -3.48
C SER A 34 6.18 13.37 -1.97
N GLY A 35 6.59 12.25 -1.35
CA GLY A 35 6.70 12.17 0.12
C GLY A 35 5.36 12.33 0.82
N TRP A 36 4.23 12.13 0.12
CA TRP A 36 2.89 12.14 0.69
C TRP A 36 2.68 10.87 1.50
N SER A 37 3.30 10.81 2.67
CA SER A 37 3.13 9.71 3.59
C SER A 37 1.96 10.03 4.53
N ILE A 38 0.88 9.26 4.43
CA ILE A 38 -0.19 9.26 5.44
C ILE A 38 0.40 9.00 6.85
N ASN A 39 1.59 8.38 6.95
CA ASN A 39 2.32 8.24 8.22
C ASN A 39 2.60 9.58 8.89
N ARG A 40 2.86 10.66 8.14
CA ARG A 40 3.14 11.97 8.73
C ARG A 40 1.91 12.57 9.42
N LEU A 41 0.71 12.27 8.91
CA LEU A 41 -0.56 12.66 9.51
C LEU A 41 -0.96 11.72 10.67
N LEU A 42 -0.74 10.41 10.54
CA LEU A 42 -1.08 9.40 11.55
C LEU A 42 -0.09 9.32 12.72
N LYS A 43 1.17 9.71 12.53
CA LYS A 43 2.19 9.81 13.61
C LYS A 43 1.77 10.72 14.76
N LYS A 44 0.89 11.68 14.51
CA LYS A 44 0.45 12.64 15.52
C LYS A 44 -0.48 12.01 16.58
N THR A 45 -0.97 10.79 16.36
CA THR A 45 -2.02 10.16 17.19
C THR A 45 -1.73 8.72 17.65
N SER A 46 -0.63 8.08 17.22
CA SER A 46 -0.36 6.64 17.46
C SER A 46 1.13 6.31 17.56
N ASN A 47 1.47 5.12 18.09
CA ASN A 47 2.79 4.49 17.92
C ASN A 47 3.20 4.53 16.44
N GLY A 48 4.37 5.11 16.14
CA GLY A 48 4.79 5.44 14.78
C GLY A 48 4.81 4.25 13.82
N HIS A 49 5.10 3.05 14.33
CA HIS A 49 5.12 1.80 13.56
C HIS A 49 3.71 1.36 13.09
N ILE A 50 2.74 1.27 14.00
CA ILE A 50 1.36 0.88 13.69
C ILE A 50 0.71 1.92 12.77
N ALA A 51 0.94 3.20 13.07
CA ALA A 51 0.51 4.32 12.21
C ALA A 51 1.07 4.17 10.79
N GLY A 52 2.31 3.67 10.68
CA GLY A 52 2.98 3.40 9.42
C GLY A 52 2.31 2.31 8.58
N ILE A 53 2.03 1.17 9.20
CA ILE A 53 1.37 0.04 8.53
C ILE A 53 -0.04 0.42 8.10
N ILE A 54 -0.82 1.04 8.99
CA ILE A 54 -2.18 1.48 8.68
C ILE A 54 -2.18 2.52 7.55
N GLY A 55 -1.26 3.49 7.61
CA GLY A 55 -1.13 4.53 6.59
C GLY A 55 -0.82 3.95 5.21
N ALA A 56 0.14 3.02 5.12
CA ALA A 56 0.50 2.36 3.88
C ALA A 56 -0.66 1.54 3.30
N VAL A 57 -1.37 0.77 4.12
CA VAL A 57 -2.50 -0.04 3.67
C VAL A 57 -3.66 0.84 3.19
N ILE A 58 -4.00 1.91 3.92
CA ILE A 58 -5.04 2.86 3.49
C ILE A 58 -4.66 3.54 2.17
N ALA A 59 -3.41 3.98 2.01
CA ALA A 59 -2.92 4.58 0.77
C ALA A 59 -3.11 3.62 -0.43
N HIS A 60 -2.78 2.35 -0.21
CA HIS A 60 -2.91 1.31 -1.23
C HIS A 60 -4.37 1.06 -1.62
N ILE A 61 -5.27 0.90 -0.64
CA ILE A 61 -6.72 0.73 -0.88
C ILE A 61 -7.29 1.92 -1.65
N MET A 62 -6.85 3.14 -1.35
CA MET A 62 -7.27 4.33 -2.07
C MET A 62 -6.76 4.35 -3.51
N ALA A 63 -5.50 3.97 -3.75
CA ALA A 63 -4.95 3.86 -5.11
C ALA A 63 -5.71 2.81 -5.93
N ASP A 64 -6.03 1.66 -5.34
CA ASP A 64 -6.85 0.60 -5.94
C ASP A 64 -8.27 1.07 -6.27
N LEU A 65 -8.91 1.81 -5.35
CA LEU A 65 -10.24 2.35 -5.57
C LEU A 65 -10.25 3.36 -6.72
N ILE A 66 -9.29 4.28 -6.75
CA ILE A 66 -9.18 5.26 -7.83
C ILE A 66 -8.90 4.56 -9.18
N ALA A 67 -7.97 3.62 -9.21
CA ALA A 67 -7.62 2.87 -10.41
C ALA A 67 -8.79 2.04 -10.93
N SER A 68 -9.54 1.37 -10.05
CA SER A 68 -10.70 0.54 -10.44
C SER A 68 -11.90 1.37 -10.86
N LEU A 69 -12.08 2.57 -10.31
CA LEU A 69 -13.10 3.51 -10.76
C LEU A 69 -12.76 4.14 -12.13
N LEU A 70 -11.48 4.36 -12.41
CA LEU A 70 -11.03 4.92 -13.68
C LEU A 70 -10.98 3.89 -14.80
N ASP A 71 -10.77 2.60 -14.50
CA ASP A 71 -10.83 1.53 -15.49
C ASP A 71 -12.27 1.00 -15.69
N PRO A 72 -12.90 1.23 -16.87
CA PRO A 72 -14.26 0.77 -17.14
C PRO A 72 -14.46 -0.74 -16.99
N THR A 73 -13.40 -1.54 -17.16
CA THR A 73 -13.44 -3.00 -17.09
C THR A 73 -13.38 -3.57 -15.67
N MET A 74 -13.01 -2.72 -14.69
CA MET A 74 -12.82 -3.06 -13.28
C MET A 74 -13.78 -2.32 -12.33
N ARG A 75 -14.57 -1.35 -12.82
CA ARG A 75 -15.54 -0.57 -12.02
C ARG A 75 -16.49 -1.42 -11.17
N SER A 76 -16.98 -2.53 -11.73
CA SER A 76 -17.88 -3.44 -10.99
C SER A 76 -17.19 -4.14 -9.82
N ALA A 77 -15.86 -4.28 -9.87
CA ALA A 77 -15.05 -4.87 -8.81
C ALA A 77 -14.55 -3.84 -7.79
N ALA A 78 -14.67 -2.52 -8.05
CA ALA A 78 -14.09 -1.45 -7.23
C ALA A 78 -14.49 -1.54 -5.74
N PHE A 79 -15.79 -1.73 -5.46
CA PHE A 79 -16.27 -1.91 -4.09
C PHE A 79 -15.76 -3.21 -3.46
N GLY A 80 -15.65 -4.28 -4.24
CA GLY A 80 -15.10 -5.56 -3.77
C GLY A 80 -13.62 -5.44 -3.41
N ILE A 81 -12.84 -4.72 -4.21
CA ILE A 81 -11.42 -4.44 -3.94
C ILE A 81 -11.27 -3.61 -2.67
N MET A 82 -12.06 -2.54 -2.51
CA MET A 82 -12.04 -1.69 -1.32
C MET A 82 -12.40 -2.49 -0.05
N LEU A 83 -13.53 -3.21 -0.06
CA LEU A 83 -13.97 -3.99 1.10
C LEU A 83 -13.00 -5.15 1.41
N GLY A 84 -12.48 -5.80 0.38
CA GLY A 84 -11.47 -6.85 0.51
C GLY A 84 -10.16 -6.34 1.10
N GLY A 85 -9.74 -5.11 0.75
CA GLY A 85 -8.55 -4.47 1.32
C GLY A 85 -8.73 -4.00 2.76
N LEU A 86 -9.96 -3.61 3.15
CA LEU A 86 -10.26 -3.22 4.54
C LEU A 86 -10.29 -4.41 5.50
N LEU A 87 -10.66 -5.60 5.03
CA LEU A 87 -10.82 -6.78 5.89
C LEU A 87 -9.52 -7.18 6.63
N PRO A 88 -8.34 -7.23 5.99
CA PRO A 88 -7.05 -7.45 6.68
C PRO A 88 -6.71 -6.45 7.79
N LEU A 89 -7.20 -5.20 7.72
CA LEU A 89 -6.89 -4.19 8.74
C LEU A 89 -7.38 -4.60 10.14
N LEU A 90 -8.48 -5.36 10.21
CA LEU A 90 -9.02 -5.86 11.48
C LEU A 90 -8.06 -6.84 12.18
N PHE A 91 -7.16 -7.47 11.42
CA PHE A 91 -6.20 -8.43 11.94
C PHE A 91 -4.88 -7.80 12.39
N ILE A 92 -4.60 -6.53 12.06
CA ILE A 92 -3.37 -5.83 12.49
C ILE A 92 -3.10 -5.99 14.00
N PRO A 93 -4.04 -5.71 14.93
CA PRO A 93 -3.76 -5.85 16.37
C PRO A 93 -3.51 -7.29 16.81
N LEU A 94 -4.06 -8.28 16.09
CA LEU A 94 -3.77 -9.69 16.35
C LEU A 94 -2.37 -10.05 15.85
N LEU A 95 -2.01 -9.63 14.63
CA LEU A 95 -0.69 -9.89 14.05
C LEU A 95 0.42 -9.26 14.89
N GLU A 96 0.22 -8.05 15.39
CA GLU A 96 1.17 -7.40 16.30
C GLU A 96 1.36 -8.22 17.58
N LYS A 97 0.26 -8.67 18.21
CA LYS A 97 0.32 -9.44 19.46
C LYS A 97 0.95 -10.83 19.31
N TYR A 98 0.76 -11.51 18.18
CA TYR A 98 1.15 -12.91 18.01
C TYR A 98 2.42 -13.12 17.17
N ILE A 99 2.76 -12.19 16.27
CA ILE A 99 3.90 -12.33 15.33
C ILE A 99 5.06 -11.40 15.74
N VAL A 100 4.77 -10.14 16.09
CA VAL A 100 5.81 -9.17 16.45
C VAL A 100 6.15 -9.35 17.92
N LYS A 101 7.19 -10.16 18.18
CA LYS A 101 7.63 -10.54 19.53
C LYS A 101 8.93 -9.85 19.97
N SER A 102 9.55 -9.00 19.13
CA SER A 102 10.78 -8.28 19.47
C SER A 102 10.55 -6.77 19.54
N ASP A 103 11.16 -6.13 20.54
CA ASP A 103 11.17 -4.68 20.80
C ASP A 103 11.98 -3.88 19.76
N ASP A 104 12.42 -4.52 18.68
CA ASP A 104 13.11 -3.84 17.60
C ASP A 104 12.09 -3.04 16.80
N HIS A 105 12.12 -1.73 16.98
CA HIS A 105 11.28 -0.76 16.30
C HIS A 105 11.54 -0.85 14.78
N ILE A 106 10.80 -1.71 14.07
CA ILE A 106 10.94 -1.86 12.62
C ILE A 106 10.50 -0.53 11.99
N MET A 107 11.46 0.26 11.53
CA MET A 107 11.22 1.56 10.90
C MET A 107 10.50 1.36 9.57
N VAL A 108 9.18 1.57 9.58
CA VAL A 108 8.39 1.57 8.35
C VAL A 108 8.27 3.00 7.85
N GLY A 109 9.18 3.37 6.95
CA GLY A 109 8.96 4.38 5.93
C GLY A 109 8.69 5.80 6.41
N ASP A 110 9.72 6.46 6.93
CA ASP A 110 9.89 7.90 6.81
C ASP A 110 11.38 8.22 6.80
N HIS A 111 11.89 8.88 5.77
CA HIS A 111 13.31 9.24 5.69
C HIS A 111 13.73 10.12 6.88
N GLU A 112 12.79 10.91 7.43
CA GLU A 112 13.00 11.72 8.64
C GLU A 112 13.26 10.88 9.90
N ASP A 113 12.66 9.68 10.02
CA ASP A 113 12.88 8.79 11.18
C ASP A 113 14.21 8.06 11.08
N ILE A 114 14.56 7.60 9.88
CA ILE A 114 15.85 6.94 9.64
C ILE A 114 16.99 7.89 9.98
N GLU A 115 16.90 9.16 9.57
CA GLU A 115 17.92 10.17 9.86
C GLU A 115 18.00 10.51 11.35
N LYS A 116 16.85 10.68 12.04
CA LYS A 116 16.81 10.97 13.48
C LYS A 116 17.43 9.84 14.30
N ASP A 117 17.13 8.59 13.98
CA ASP A 117 17.66 7.47 14.75
C ASP A 117 19.14 7.21 14.45
N LEU A 118 19.61 7.38 13.20
CA LEU A 118 21.05 7.36 12.89
C LEU A 118 21.81 8.41 13.71
N LYS A 119 21.28 9.63 13.81
CA LYS A 119 21.88 10.70 14.63
C LYS A 119 21.86 10.36 16.12
N SER A 120 20.77 9.78 16.63
CA SER A 120 20.65 9.39 18.04
C SER A 120 21.66 8.30 18.45
N HIS A 121 21.99 7.37 17.56
CA HIS A 121 23.01 6.35 17.78
C HIS A 121 24.43 6.92 17.67
N THR A 122 24.62 7.91 16.80
CA THR A 122 25.92 8.60 16.63
C THR A 122 26.24 9.50 17.83
N GLU A 123 25.25 10.14 18.46
CA GLU A 123 25.46 10.96 19.67
C GLU A 123 25.73 10.12 20.94
N LYS A 124 25.20 8.89 21.03
CA LYS A 124 25.46 8.00 22.17
C LYS A 124 26.84 7.33 22.16
N LEU A 125 27.58 7.45 21.05
CA LEU A 125 28.92 6.89 20.88
C LEU A 125 30.05 7.93 21.05
N ASN A 126 29.70 9.19 21.34
CA ASN A 126 30.63 10.26 21.76
C ASN A 126 30.40 10.63 23.22
#